data_AF-A0A0F2DG48-F1
#
_entry.id   AF-A0A0F2DG48-F1
#
_cell.length_a   1.000
_cell.length_b   1.000
_cell.length_c   1.000
_cell.angle_alpha   90.00
_cell.angle_beta   90.00
_cell.angle_gamma   90.00
#
_symmetry.space_group_name_H-M   'P 1'
#
loop_
_entity.id
_entity.type
_entity.pdbx_description
1 polymer ?
#
loop_
_entity_poly.entity_id
_entity_poly.type
_entity_poly.pdbx_seq_one_letter_code
_entity_poly.pdbx_strand_id
1 'polypeptide(L)'
;MLGLKFNGTWRNYQKQVLDNFQEYQADGHVHLVAAPGSGKTTIGIELIARFDKPALVLVPTVTIREQWVDRIRQAFLEDENQVTSLVSQNLKDMKQITIATYQAFHSAMQQVQSREDNGEVEDFVGFDLLARLKERGVETLCLDECHHLRNEWWKSLEDFRKNYQQLQVISLTATPPYDSEPELWDRYLQMCGEIDQEITVPELVKEDTLCPHQDFVYICFPTKEEDKRLEEFEDTKWQYVSQLVVDPDFQELIRSSKVLKGEISADMLLEDPKYLSALLIYLQAQKQEIPKHLRDLLGAEGLPALNYYWLEVLLQGILYQTPDWYEDPQENKKKIEANLKSRGLIEKRQVFLVKSKANDQILNQSLGKLAGIVSIFETEYASLGKDLRQLVLADYIRKDFASYLGDDQAPITQLGVLPYFETIRRSAQK
;
A
#
# COMPACT_ATOMS: atom_id res chain seq x y z
N MET A 1 19.14 13.12 -31.81
CA MET A 1 18.18 12.21 -32.46
C MET A 1 18.39 10.77 -32.02
N LEU A 2 17.62 10.39 -31.01
CA LEU A 2 17.49 9.03 -30.47
C LEU A 2 17.04 8.00 -31.53
N GLY A 3 16.48 8.45 -32.66
CA GLY A 3 16.11 7.59 -33.79
C GLY A 3 14.92 6.67 -33.52
N LEU A 4 14.28 6.80 -32.36
CA LEU A 4 13.09 6.03 -31.98
C LEU A 4 11.88 6.50 -32.79
N LYS A 5 11.20 5.56 -33.43
CA LYS A 5 9.92 5.80 -34.12
C LYS A 5 8.97 4.67 -33.82
N PHE A 6 7.79 4.99 -33.32
CA PHE A 6 6.79 3.98 -33.06
C PHE A 6 6.32 3.31 -34.36
N ASN A 7 6.46 1.99 -34.44
CA ASN A 7 6.09 1.18 -35.61
C ASN A 7 4.63 0.73 -35.61
N GLY A 8 3.81 1.21 -34.65
CA GLY A 8 2.39 0.89 -34.52
C GLY A 8 1.47 2.05 -34.90
N THR A 9 0.19 1.89 -34.60
CA THR A 9 -0.82 2.96 -34.74
C THR A 9 -1.23 3.47 -33.37
N TRP A 10 -1.19 4.78 -33.19
CA TRP A 10 -1.64 5.43 -31.96
C TRP A 10 -3.16 5.35 -31.84
N ARG A 11 -3.63 5.00 -30.64
CA ARG A 11 -5.06 5.11 -30.27
C ARG A 11 -5.42 6.59 -30.08
N ASN A 12 -6.70 6.92 -30.10
CA ASN A 12 -7.12 8.33 -30.10
C ASN A 12 -6.70 9.05 -28.82
N TYR A 13 -6.93 8.44 -27.65
CA TYR A 13 -6.48 9.01 -26.38
C TYR A 13 -4.95 9.15 -26.29
N GLN A 14 -4.18 8.22 -26.86
CA GLN A 14 -2.70 8.31 -26.89
C GLN A 14 -2.26 9.47 -27.76
N LYS A 15 -2.92 9.64 -28.91
CA LYS A 15 -2.65 10.74 -29.83
C LYS A 15 -2.98 12.09 -29.19
N GLN A 16 -4.08 12.21 -28.45
CA GLN A 16 -4.42 13.44 -27.72
C GLN A 16 -3.33 13.85 -26.73
N VAL A 17 -2.83 12.90 -25.93
CA VAL A 17 -1.68 13.17 -25.03
C VAL A 17 -0.48 13.67 -25.84
N LEU A 18 -0.17 13.01 -26.94
CA LEU A 18 0.98 13.37 -27.78
C LEU A 18 0.80 14.70 -28.53
N ASP A 19 -0.42 15.08 -28.90
CA ASP A 19 -0.70 16.33 -29.62
C ASP A 19 -0.46 17.56 -28.70
N ASN A 20 -0.56 17.38 -27.38
CA ASN A 20 -0.28 18.41 -26.37
C ASN A 20 1.21 18.56 -26.00
N PHE A 21 2.12 17.86 -26.69
CA PHE A 21 3.55 17.85 -26.37
C PHE A 21 4.22 19.24 -26.29
N GLN A 22 3.71 20.24 -27.00
CA GLN A 22 4.30 21.59 -26.95
C GLN A 22 4.10 22.26 -25.58
N GLU A 23 2.97 22.00 -24.91
CA GLU A 23 2.67 22.54 -23.58
C GLU A 23 3.63 21.92 -22.55
N TYR A 24 3.73 20.60 -22.58
CA TYR A 24 4.68 19.80 -21.80
C TYR A 24 6.13 20.26 -21.93
N GLN A 25 6.54 20.60 -23.15
CA GLN A 25 7.89 21.08 -23.42
C GLN A 25 8.15 22.45 -22.81
N ALA A 26 7.13 23.32 -22.76
CA ALA A 26 7.22 24.63 -22.14
C ALA A 26 7.27 24.54 -20.60
N ASP A 27 6.49 23.64 -20.01
CA ASP A 27 6.39 23.47 -18.56
C ASP A 27 7.52 22.59 -17.97
N GLY A 28 8.25 21.89 -18.83
CA GLY A 28 9.38 21.05 -18.44
C GLY A 28 8.97 19.77 -17.69
N HIS A 29 7.69 19.43 -17.65
CA HIS A 29 7.19 18.20 -17.08
C HIS A 29 5.98 17.67 -17.83
N VAL A 30 5.74 16.36 -17.68
CA VAL A 30 4.54 15.65 -18.11
C VAL A 30 4.17 14.66 -17.03
N HIS A 31 2.96 14.75 -16.52
CA HIS A 31 2.43 13.79 -15.57
C HIS A 31 1.20 13.12 -16.16
N LEU A 32 1.40 11.87 -16.59
CA LEU A 32 0.37 11.04 -17.19
C LEU A 32 -0.14 10.01 -16.19
N VAL A 33 -1.42 10.14 -15.87
CA VAL A 33 -2.19 9.13 -15.14
C VAL A 33 -2.94 8.29 -16.15
N ALA A 34 -2.72 6.97 -16.16
CA ALA A 34 -3.50 6.12 -17.06
C ALA A 34 -3.62 4.71 -16.52
N ALA A 35 -4.81 4.13 -16.64
CA ALA A 35 -5.08 2.78 -16.16
C ALA A 35 -4.14 1.73 -16.79
N PRO A 36 -3.92 0.57 -16.14
CA PRO A 36 -3.16 -0.53 -16.73
C PRO A 36 -3.72 -0.93 -18.11
N GLY A 37 -2.84 -1.27 -19.06
CA GLY A 37 -3.24 -1.62 -20.43
C GLY A 37 -3.47 -0.44 -21.39
N SER A 38 -3.47 0.80 -20.89
CA SER A 38 -3.56 2.02 -21.72
C SER A 38 -2.36 2.26 -22.65
N GLY A 39 -1.23 1.60 -22.39
CA GLY A 39 0.01 1.80 -23.14
C GLY A 39 0.89 2.94 -22.61
N LYS A 40 0.82 3.25 -21.29
CA LYS A 40 1.70 4.23 -20.61
C LYS A 40 3.16 4.17 -21.04
N THR A 41 3.76 2.98 -21.01
CA THR A 41 5.17 2.79 -21.40
C THR A 41 5.43 3.21 -22.84
N THR A 42 4.52 2.89 -23.76
CA THR A 42 4.64 3.30 -25.18
C THR A 42 4.56 4.82 -25.32
N ILE A 43 3.64 5.49 -24.60
CA ILE A 43 3.57 6.96 -24.59
C ILE A 43 4.86 7.54 -23.98
N GLY A 44 5.34 7.00 -22.86
CA GLY A 44 6.56 7.45 -22.19
C GLY A 44 7.79 7.37 -23.09
N ILE A 45 7.97 6.27 -23.82
CA ILE A 45 9.06 6.12 -24.80
C ILE A 45 8.96 7.15 -25.92
N GLU A 46 7.74 7.41 -26.43
CA GLU A 46 7.51 8.43 -27.46
C GLU A 46 7.79 9.85 -26.93
N LEU A 47 7.40 10.17 -25.69
CA LEU A 47 7.73 11.44 -25.06
C LEU A 47 9.26 11.62 -24.94
N ILE A 48 9.98 10.59 -24.50
CA ILE A 48 11.45 10.57 -24.47
C ILE A 48 12.01 10.82 -25.89
N ALA A 49 11.47 10.15 -26.90
CA ALA A 49 11.88 10.30 -28.29
C ALA A 49 11.68 11.74 -28.81
N ARG A 50 10.57 12.39 -28.42
CA ARG A 50 10.24 13.78 -28.82
C ARG A 50 11.07 14.83 -28.09
N PHE A 51 11.39 14.62 -26.82
CA PHE A 51 12.34 15.47 -26.11
C PHE A 51 13.75 15.38 -26.72
N ASP A 52 14.11 14.23 -27.28
CA ASP A 52 15.36 13.97 -27.99
C ASP A 52 16.62 14.28 -27.17
N LYS A 53 16.55 14.02 -25.86
CA LYS A 53 17.68 14.17 -24.93
C LYS A 53 18.06 12.84 -24.29
N PRO A 54 19.31 12.70 -23.79
CA PRO A 54 19.68 11.53 -23.01
C PRO A 54 18.77 11.41 -21.78
N ALA A 55 18.23 10.22 -21.57
CA ALA A 55 17.17 9.97 -20.60
C ALA A 55 17.57 8.94 -19.55
N LEU A 56 17.19 9.21 -18.30
CA LEU A 56 17.20 8.25 -17.20
C LEU A 56 15.77 7.83 -16.91
N VAL A 57 15.46 6.54 -17.05
CA VAL A 57 14.17 5.95 -16.72
C VAL A 57 14.30 5.17 -15.41
N LEU A 58 13.46 5.49 -14.44
CA LEU A 58 13.42 4.82 -13.14
C LEU A 58 12.14 4.00 -13.00
N VAL A 59 12.30 2.73 -12.64
CA VAL A 59 11.22 1.73 -12.57
C VAL A 59 11.23 1.00 -11.21
N PRO A 60 10.10 0.44 -10.74
CA PRO A 60 10.03 -0.21 -9.44
C PRO A 60 10.76 -1.55 -9.35
N THR A 61 10.83 -2.32 -10.44
CA THR A 61 11.38 -3.69 -10.42
C THR A 61 12.22 -4.00 -11.65
N VAL A 62 13.09 -5.02 -11.54
CA VAL A 62 13.88 -5.52 -12.68
C VAL A 62 12.98 -6.03 -13.81
N THR A 63 11.86 -6.69 -13.49
CA THR A 63 10.91 -7.16 -14.50
C THR A 63 10.35 -6.00 -15.34
N ILE A 64 10.03 -4.86 -14.71
CA ILE A 64 9.55 -3.69 -15.45
C ILE A 64 10.70 -3.06 -16.25
N ARG A 65 11.94 -3.06 -15.73
CA ARG A 65 13.13 -2.63 -16.48
C ARG A 65 13.29 -3.42 -17.79
N GLU A 66 13.16 -4.75 -17.72
CA GLU A 66 13.22 -5.64 -18.88
C GLU A 66 12.07 -5.37 -19.87
N GLN A 67 10.84 -5.19 -19.35
CA GLN A 67 9.68 -4.86 -20.19
C GLN A 67 9.85 -3.55 -20.97
N TRP A 68 10.47 -2.53 -20.37
CA TRP A 68 10.79 -1.29 -21.06
C TRP A 68 11.79 -1.50 -22.20
N VAL A 69 12.87 -2.25 -21.94
CA VAL A 69 13.88 -2.59 -22.97
C VAL A 69 13.23 -3.35 -24.12
N ASP A 70 12.41 -4.36 -23.80
CA ASP A 70 11.69 -5.15 -24.80
C ASP A 70 10.71 -4.30 -25.61
N ARG A 71 10.02 -3.35 -24.97
CA ARG A 71 9.11 -2.44 -25.66
C ARG A 71 9.85 -1.54 -26.64
N ILE A 72 10.98 -0.96 -26.23
CA ILE A 72 11.83 -0.14 -27.13
C ILE A 72 12.31 -0.99 -28.31
N ARG A 73 12.84 -2.18 -28.02
CA ARG A 73 13.34 -3.12 -29.02
C ARG A 73 12.29 -3.48 -30.07
N GLN A 74 11.11 -3.89 -29.63
CA GLN A 74 10.07 -4.44 -30.51
C GLN A 74 9.24 -3.37 -31.23
N ALA A 75 9.01 -2.21 -30.59
CA ALA A 75 8.03 -1.24 -31.08
C ALA A 75 8.63 0.06 -31.61
N PHE A 76 9.90 0.38 -31.31
CA PHE A 76 10.49 1.68 -31.65
C PHE A 76 11.76 1.64 -32.50
N LEU A 77 12.31 0.45 -32.76
CA LEU A 77 13.52 0.27 -33.55
C LEU A 77 13.21 -0.54 -34.81
N GLU A 78 13.82 -0.14 -35.94
CA GLU A 78 13.75 -0.89 -37.20
C GLU A 78 14.70 -2.10 -37.20
N ASP A 79 15.87 -1.97 -36.55
CA ASP A 79 16.83 -3.06 -36.32
C ASP A 79 16.98 -3.29 -34.81
N GLU A 80 16.46 -4.43 -34.33
CA GLU A 80 16.48 -4.81 -32.93
C GLU A 80 17.89 -4.83 -32.32
N ASN A 81 18.93 -5.07 -33.12
CA ASN A 81 20.31 -5.12 -32.63
C ASN A 81 20.82 -3.76 -32.12
N GLN A 82 20.21 -2.66 -32.59
CA GLN A 82 20.57 -1.30 -32.18
C GLN A 82 20.22 -1.01 -30.72
N VAL A 83 19.30 -1.77 -30.10
CA VAL A 83 18.89 -1.55 -28.71
C VAL A 83 20.09 -1.59 -27.76
N THR A 84 21.06 -2.46 -28.02
CA THR A 84 22.27 -2.60 -27.19
C THR A 84 23.20 -1.40 -27.29
N SER A 85 23.11 -0.60 -28.36
CA SER A 85 23.90 0.62 -28.53
C SER A 85 23.21 1.86 -27.94
N LEU A 86 21.87 1.84 -27.87
CA LEU A 86 21.06 2.98 -27.45
C LEU A 86 20.66 2.90 -25.97
N VAL A 87 20.33 1.70 -25.51
CA VAL A 87 19.75 1.45 -24.18
C VAL A 87 20.78 0.76 -23.28
N SER A 88 20.91 1.27 -22.05
CA SER A 88 21.65 0.63 -20.98
C SER A 88 20.74 0.29 -19.82
N GLN A 89 21.03 -0.81 -19.13
CA GLN A 89 20.39 -1.19 -17.87
C GLN A 89 21.33 -1.00 -16.66
N ASN A 90 22.52 -0.43 -16.88
CA ASN A 90 23.58 -0.28 -15.89
C ASN A 90 23.94 1.20 -15.72
N LEU A 91 23.78 1.72 -14.49
CA LEU A 91 24.07 3.12 -14.17
C LEU A 91 25.55 3.48 -14.33
N LYS A 92 26.48 2.52 -14.30
CA LYS A 92 27.92 2.77 -14.51
C LYS A 92 28.30 2.83 -15.99
N ASP A 93 27.51 2.22 -16.87
CA ASP A 93 27.69 2.22 -18.32
C ASP A 93 26.49 2.90 -19.01
N MET A 94 26.31 4.18 -18.75
CA MET A 94 25.18 4.95 -19.28
C MET A 94 25.25 5.12 -20.80
N LYS A 95 24.08 5.02 -21.43
CA LYS A 95 23.85 5.29 -22.86
C LYS A 95 22.80 6.37 -23.02
N GLN A 96 22.34 6.57 -24.25
CA GLN A 96 21.31 7.57 -24.57
C GLN A 96 20.03 7.37 -23.75
N ILE A 97 19.62 6.12 -23.54
CA ILE A 97 18.53 5.79 -22.61
C ILE A 97 19.11 4.84 -21.58
N THR A 98 19.09 5.23 -20.31
CA THR A 98 19.52 4.37 -19.21
C THR A 98 18.29 4.05 -18.36
N ILE A 99 17.98 2.77 -18.19
CA ILE A 99 16.82 2.29 -17.43
C ILE A 99 17.34 1.60 -16.18
N ALA A 100 16.98 2.10 -15.01
CA ALA A 100 17.43 1.58 -13.72
C ALA A 100 16.26 1.40 -12.76
N THR A 101 16.42 0.53 -11.77
CA THR A 101 15.43 0.42 -10.70
C THR A 101 15.60 1.59 -9.71
N TYR A 102 14.53 1.95 -8.99
CA TYR A 102 14.64 2.92 -7.90
C TYR A 102 15.63 2.47 -6.82
N GLN A 103 15.76 1.16 -6.60
CA GLN A 103 16.73 0.58 -5.68
C GLN A 103 18.16 0.83 -6.13
N ALA A 104 18.52 0.49 -7.37
CA ALA A 104 19.84 0.77 -7.94
C ALA A 104 20.16 2.27 -7.90
N PHE A 105 19.20 3.12 -8.26
CA PHE A 105 19.34 4.57 -8.22
C PHE A 105 19.61 5.09 -6.80
N HIS A 106 18.84 4.62 -5.81
CA HIS A 106 19.03 4.99 -4.40
C HIS A 106 20.41 4.56 -3.91
N SER A 107 20.81 3.31 -4.15
CA SER A 107 22.12 2.80 -3.77
C SER A 107 23.26 3.58 -4.44
N ALA A 108 23.09 3.98 -5.70
CA ALA A 108 24.05 4.82 -6.41
C ALA A 108 24.16 6.24 -5.84
N MET A 109 23.04 6.87 -5.46
CA MET A 109 23.03 8.17 -4.78
C MET A 109 23.71 8.10 -3.40
N GLN A 110 23.55 6.99 -2.68
CA GLN A 110 24.17 6.79 -1.36
C GLN A 110 25.59 6.19 -1.42
N GLN A 111 26.09 5.86 -2.60
CA GLN A 111 27.38 5.19 -2.82
C GLN A 111 27.56 3.89 -2.02
N VAL A 112 26.51 3.07 -1.99
CA VAL A 112 26.48 1.77 -1.29
C VAL A 112 26.25 0.62 -2.26
N GLN A 113 26.42 -0.61 -1.79
CA GLN A 113 26.08 -1.79 -2.58
C GLN A 113 24.55 -1.88 -2.76
N SER A 114 24.10 -2.12 -3.99
CA SER A 114 22.74 -2.49 -4.33
C SER A 114 22.63 -4.01 -4.41
N ARG A 115 21.48 -4.54 -4.00
CA ARG A 115 21.07 -5.91 -4.27
C ARG A 115 19.64 -5.90 -4.80
N GLU A 116 19.48 -6.28 -6.06
CA GLU A 116 18.19 -6.36 -6.74
C GLU A 116 17.43 -7.64 -6.37
N ASP A 117 16.13 -7.66 -6.63
CA ASP A 117 15.25 -8.80 -6.31
C ASP A 117 15.60 -10.09 -7.06
N ASN A 118 16.22 -9.97 -8.24
CA ASN A 118 16.74 -11.11 -9.02
C ASN A 118 18.11 -11.63 -8.49
N GLY A 119 18.68 -10.99 -7.47
CA GLY A 119 19.96 -11.35 -6.88
C GLY A 119 21.19 -10.66 -7.48
N GLU A 120 21.04 -9.78 -8.47
CA GLU A 120 22.13 -8.94 -9.00
C GLU A 120 22.68 -8.03 -7.91
N VAL A 121 24.01 -7.95 -7.80
CA VAL A 121 24.70 -7.10 -6.83
C VAL A 121 25.56 -6.08 -7.58
N GLU A 122 25.34 -4.80 -7.31
CA GLU A 122 26.10 -3.71 -7.90
C GLU A 122 26.75 -2.85 -6.82
N ASP A 123 28.07 -2.61 -6.93
CA ASP A 123 28.81 -1.84 -5.93
C ASP A 123 28.99 -0.38 -6.33
N PHE A 124 28.26 0.56 -5.71
CA PHE A 124 28.40 1.98 -6.01
C PHE A 124 29.36 2.74 -5.09
N VAL A 125 30.18 2.05 -4.29
CA VAL A 125 31.16 2.72 -3.43
C VAL A 125 32.14 3.54 -4.27
N GLY A 126 32.21 4.85 -3.99
CA GLY A 126 33.03 5.81 -4.73
C GLY A 126 32.49 6.18 -6.13
N PHE A 127 31.26 5.77 -6.47
CA PHE A 127 30.61 6.14 -7.72
C PHE A 127 29.78 7.41 -7.56
N ASP A 128 30.25 8.52 -8.14
CA ASP A 128 29.48 9.77 -8.17
C ASP A 128 28.46 9.77 -9.32
N LEU A 129 27.22 9.36 -9.00
CA LEU A 129 26.12 9.32 -9.96
C LEU A 129 25.83 10.70 -10.57
N LEU A 130 25.85 11.77 -9.76
CA LEU A 130 25.53 13.13 -10.22
C LEU A 130 26.58 13.61 -11.23
N ALA A 131 27.87 13.41 -10.94
CA ALA A 131 28.94 13.76 -11.86
C ALA A 131 28.82 13.01 -13.18
N ARG A 132 28.49 11.71 -13.14
CA ARG A 132 28.30 10.88 -14.33
C ARG A 132 27.10 11.32 -15.17
N LEU A 133 25.97 11.64 -14.55
CA LEU A 133 24.78 12.15 -15.25
C LEU A 133 25.09 13.48 -15.94
N LYS A 134 25.85 14.38 -15.28
CA LYS A 134 26.30 15.65 -15.86
C LYS A 134 27.26 15.44 -17.03
N GLU A 135 28.23 14.54 -16.88
CA GLU A 135 29.19 14.18 -17.95
C GLU A 135 28.48 13.65 -19.19
N ARG A 136 27.41 12.86 -19.00
CA ARG A 136 26.60 12.29 -20.08
C ARG A 136 25.53 13.24 -20.62
N GLY A 137 25.32 14.39 -19.98
CA GLY A 137 24.31 15.37 -20.39
C GLY A 137 22.89 14.84 -20.32
N VAL A 138 22.54 14.10 -19.26
CA VAL A 138 21.16 13.63 -19.06
C VAL A 138 20.24 14.81 -18.79
N GLU A 139 19.22 15.00 -19.62
CA GLU A 139 18.28 16.12 -19.49
C GLU A 139 16.82 15.65 -19.35
N THR A 140 16.54 14.34 -19.47
CA THR A 140 15.20 13.77 -19.28
C THR A 140 15.20 12.75 -18.14
N LEU A 141 14.28 12.91 -17.19
CA LEU A 141 14.00 11.96 -16.12
C LEU A 141 12.60 11.39 -16.32
N CYS A 142 12.50 10.08 -16.51
CA CYS A 142 11.22 9.37 -16.55
C CYS A 142 11.04 8.56 -15.27
N LEU A 143 9.92 8.76 -14.58
CA LEU A 143 9.52 8.09 -13.35
C LEU A 143 8.32 7.20 -13.67
N ASP A 144 8.49 5.88 -13.61
CA ASP A 144 7.41 4.91 -13.79
C ASP A 144 6.92 4.39 -12.43
N GLU A 145 5.60 4.27 -12.26
CA GLU A 145 4.92 3.83 -11.04
C GLU A 145 5.43 4.51 -9.75
N CYS A 146 5.63 5.83 -9.82
CA CYS A 146 6.16 6.64 -8.73
C CYS A 146 5.29 6.67 -7.45
N HIS A 147 4.04 6.19 -7.51
CA HIS A 147 3.16 6.08 -6.36
C HIS A 147 3.52 4.91 -5.41
N HIS A 148 4.34 3.95 -5.86
CA HIS A 148 4.80 2.82 -5.04
C HIS A 148 6.15 3.04 -4.34
N LEU A 149 6.66 4.27 -4.35
CA LEU A 149 7.99 4.57 -3.83
C LEU A 149 8.11 4.46 -2.31
N ARG A 150 9.17 3.79 -1.85
CA ARG A 150 9.56 3.77 -0.44
C ARG A 150 10.07 5.13 0.01
N ASN A 151 9.94 5.45 1.30
CA ASN A 151 10.40 6.72 1.87
C ASN A 151 11.89 7.03 1.62
N GLU A 152 12.74 6.01 1.59
CA GLU A 152 14.17 6.16 1.34
C GLU A 152 14.47 6.55 -0.12
N TRP A 153 13.73 5.95 -1.06
CA TRP A 153 13.84 6.26 -2.48
C TRP A 153 13.37 7.69 -2.76
N TRP A 154 12.28 8.12 -2.10
CA TRP A 154 11.83 9.51 -2.16
C TRP A 154 12.92 10.51 -1.74
N LYS A 155 13.62 10.26 -0.62
CA LYS A 155 14.70 11.15 -0.17
C LYS A 155 15.81 11.30 -1.22
N SER A 156 16.22 10.20 -1.83
CA SER A 156 17.26 10.24 -2.86
C SER A 156 16.80 10.93 -4.15
N LEU A 157 15.53 10.79 -4.52
CA LEU A 157 14.96 11.54 -5.65
C LEU A 157 14.89 13.04 -5.35
N GLU A 158 14.47 13.43 -4.15
CA GLU A 158 14.44 14.84 -3.73
C GLU A 158 15.83 15.46 -3.71
N ASP A 159 16.81 14.73 -3.17
CA ASP A 159 18.21 15.17 -3.17
C ASP A 159 18.75 15.27 -4.60
N PHE A 160 18.40 14.33 -5.48
CA PHE A 160 18.75 14.39 -6.90
C PHE A 160 18.17 15.64 -7.57
N ARG A 161 16.87 15.90 -7.41
CA ARG A 161 16.18 17.06 -7.97
C ARG A 161 16.79 18.38 -7.53
N LYS A 162 17.12 18.51 -6.24
CA LYS A 162 17.74 19.72 -5.70
C LYS A 162 19.11 20.00 -6.33
N ASN A 163 19.88 18.95 -6.59
CA ASN A 163 21.24 19.04 -7.12
C ASN A 163 21.33 19.01 -8.66
N TYR A 164 20.22 18.75 -9.34
CA TYR A 164 20.14 18.60 -10.78
C TYR A 164 18.84 19.22 -11.34
N GLN A 165 18.83 20.56 -11.48
CA GLN A 165 17.60 21.31 -11.78
C GLN A 165 17.20 21.36 -13.26
N GLN A 166 18.13 21.13 -14.20
CA GLN A 166 17.86 21.18 -15.63
C GLN A 166 17.35 19.82 -16.14
N LEU A 167 16.15 19.41 -15.71
CA LEU A 167 15.52 18.15 -16.12
C LEU A 167 14.10 18.34 -16.61
N GLN A 168 13.83 17.79 -17.78
CA GLN A 168 12.49 17.48 -18.24
C GLN A 168 12.00 16.22 -17.55
N VAL A 169 10.76 16.25 -17.09
CA VAL A 169 10.18 15.18 -16.26
C VAL A 169 9.09 14.47 -17.02
N ILE A 170 9.10 13.15 -16.99
CA ILE A 170 7.97 12.34 -17.44
C ILE A 170 7.56 11.47 -16.25
N SER A 171 6.37 11.65 -15.72
CA SER A 171 5.82 10.85 -14.63
C SER A 171 4.69 10.00 -15.18
N LEU A 172 4.79 8.69 -15.02
CA LEU A 172 3.82 7.71 -15.51
C LEU A 172 3.27 6.94 -14.32
N THR A 173 1.97 6.97 -14.12
CA THR A 173 1.33 6.28 -12.99
C THR A 173 -0.03 5.72 -13.36
N ALA A 174 -0.42 4.58 -12.78
CA ALA A 174 -1.78 4.09 -12.88
C ALA A 174 -2.72 4.70 -11.83
N THR A 175 -2.21 4.89 -10.62
CA THR A 175 -3.00 5.22 -9.43
C THR A 175 -2.24 6.23 -8.58
N PRO A 176 -2.45 7.54 -8.81
CA PRO A 176 -1.94 8.59 -7.94
C PRO A 176 -2.42 8.37 -6.49
N PRO A 177 -1.66 8.80 -5.49
CA PRO A 177 -2.00 8.62 -4.08
C PRO A 177 -3.06 9.63 -3.61
N TYR A 178 -4.24 9.63 -4.24
CA TYR A 178 -5.33 10.60 -3.98
C TYR A 178 -5.80 10.56 -2.52
N ASP A 179 -5.86 9.37 -1.91
CA ASP A 179 -6.32 9.16 -0.53
C ASP A 179 -5.17 9.18 0.49
N SER A 180 -4.00 9.73 0.14
CA SER A 180 -2.87 9.85 1.06
C SER A 180 -2.96 11.08 1.95
N GLU A 181 -2.15 11.09 3.02
CA GLU A 181 -1.99 12.28 3.86
C GLU A 181 -1.58 13.50 3.01
N PRO A 182 -2.09 14.70 3.28
CA PRO A 182 -1.83 15.90 2.46
C PRO A 182 -0.33 16.15 2.20
N GLU A 183 0.51 15.87 3.19
CA GLU A 183 1.98 16.01 3.09
C GLU A 183 2.61 15.06 2.06
N LEU A 184 2.07 13.85 1.91
CA LEU A 184 2.52 12.88 0.91
C LEU A 184 2.05 13.28 -0.49
N TRP A 185 0.84 13.83 -0.60
CA TRP A 185 0.33 14.38 -1.85
C TRP A 185 1.16 15.56 -2.35
N ASP A 186 1.46 16.52 -1.47
CA ASP A 186 2.29 17.68 -1.81
C ASP A 186 3.70 17.25 -2.24
N ARG A 187 4.29 16.30 -1.52
CA ARG A 187 5.59 15.71 -1.86
C ARG A 187 5.56 15.04 -3.24
N TYR A 188 4.48 14.32 -3.53
CA TYR A 188 4.28 13.65 -4.81
C TYR A 188 4.21 14.64 -5.98
N LEU A 189 3.41 15.70 -5.84
CA LEU A 189 3.28 16.76 -6.85
C LEU A 189 4.58 17.54 -7.04
N GLN A 190 5.34 17.84 -5.98
CA GLN A 190 6.63 18.52 -6.10
C GLN A 190 7.64 17.72 -6.94
N MET A 191 7.54 16.39 -6.95
CA MET A 191 8.41 15.53 -7.74
C MET A 191 7.93 15.33 -9.17
N CYS A 192 6.62 15.10 -9.33
CA CYS A 192 6.02 14.65 -10.59
C CYS A 192 5.48 15.79 -11.45
N GLY A 193 5.15 16.93 -10.83
CA GLY A 193 4.31 17.98 -11.41
C GLY A 193 2.81 17.75 -11.18
N GLU A 194 2.00 18.74 -11.55
CA GLU A 194 0.54 18.59 -11.58
C GLU A 194 0.15 17.53 -12.62
N ILE A 195 -1.03 16.92 -12.46
CA ILE A 195 -1.50 15.91 -13.42
C ILE A 195 -1.95 16.61 -14.71
N ASP A 196 -1.19 16.41 -15.78
CA ASP A 196 -1.47 17.02 -17.09
C ASP A 196 -2.56 16.28 -17.87
N GLN A 197 -2.58 14.95 -17.75
CA GLN A 197 -3.52 14.09 -18.48
C GLN A 197 -3.90 12.88 -17.63
N GLU A 198 -5.20 12.55 -17.66
CA GLU A 198 -5.74 11.34 -17.06
C GLU A 198 -6.52 10.55 -18.10
N ILE A 199 -6.09 9.31 -18.36
CA ILE A 199 -6.80 8.36 -19.24
C ILE A 199 -7.59 7.41 -18.37
N THR A 200 -8.91 7.55 -18.42
CA THR A 200 -9.82 6.84 -17.53
C THR A 200 -10.17 5.44 -18.04
N VAL A 201 -10.51 4.51 -17.14
CA VAL A 201 -10.98 3.16 -17.50
C VAL A 201 -12.19 3.19 -18.46
N PRO A 202 -13.23 4.02 -18.24
CA PRO A 202 -14.37 4.09 -19.17
C PRO A 202 -13.99 4.50 -20.60
N GLU A 203 -13.01 5.39 -20.77
CA GLU A 203 -12.51 5.77 -22.11
C GLU A 203 -11.84 4.58 -22.80
N LEU A 204 -11.02 3.81 -22.08
CA LEU A 204 -10.36 2.63 -22.63
C LEU A 204 -11.36 1.54 -23.07
N VAL A 205 -12.43 1.35 -22.29
CA VAL A 205 -13.52 0.43 -22.61
C VAL A 205 -14.31 0.94 -23.82
N LYS A 206 -14.60 2.25 -23.88
CA LYS A 206 -15.30 2.87 -25.02
C LYS A 206 -14.53 2.75 -26.33
N GLU A 207 -13.20 2.74 -26.28
CA GLU A 207 -12.33 2.53 -27.45
C GLU A 207 -12.03 1.05 -27.76
N ASP A 208 -12.67 0.09 -27.07
CA ASP A 208 -12.42 -1.35 -27.22
C ASP A 208 -10.96 -1.77 -26.96
N THR A 209 -10.25 -0.98 -26.14
CA THR A 209 -8.83 -1.22 -25.80
C THR A 209 -8.64 -1.93 -24.47
N LEU A 210 -9.66 -1.87 -23.61
CA LEU A 210 -9.78 -2.62 -22.39
C LEU A 210 -11.12 -3.36 -22.40
N CYS A 211 -11.12 -4.63 -21.99
CA CYS A 211 -12.35 -5.40 -21.88
C CYS A 211 -13.27 -4.77 -20.81
N PRO A 212 -14.57 -4.59 -21.09
CA PRO A 212 -15.52 -4.23 -20.05
C PRO A 212 -15.47 -5.31 -18.95
N HIS A 213 -15.35 -4.87 -17.70
CA HIS A 213 -15.32 -5.74 -16.55
C HIS A 213 -16.25 -5.22 -15.46
N GLN A 214 -16.61 -6.10 -14.55
CA GLN A 214 -17.41 -5.78 -13.38
C GLN A 214 -16.76 -6.44 -12.17
N ASP A 215 -16.50 -5.63 -11.15
CA ASP A 215 -15.92 -6.11 -9.90
C ASP A 215 -17.03 -6.67 -9.01
N PHE A 216 -16.81 -7.89 -8.52
CA PHE A 216 -17.67 -8.55 -7.55
C PHE A 216 -16.90 -8.83 -6.26
N VAL A 217 -17.54 -8.59 -5.12
CA VAL A 217 -17.00 -8.96 -3.81
C VAL A 217 -17.66 -10.26 -3.38
N TYR A 218 -16.88 -11.34 -3.31
CA TYR A 218 -17.35 -12.63 -2.83
C TYR A 218 -16.98 -12.81 -1.35
N ILE A 219 -17.98 -12.75 -0.45
CA ILE A 219 -17.77 -12.87 0.98
C ILE A 219 -17.55 -14.34 1.34
N CYS A 220 -16.39 -14.64 1.92
CA CYS A 220 -16.06 -15.97 2.43
C CYS A 220 -16.21 -15.99 3.96
N PHE A 221 -16.63 -17.14 4.49
CA PHE A 221 -16.76 -17.36 5.93
C PHE A 221 -15.65 -18.29 6.42
N PRO A 222 -15.18 -18.13 7.67
CA PRO A 222 -14.20 -19.04 8.26
C PRO A 222 -14.69 -20.49 8.28
N THR A 223 -13.76 -21.42 8.33
CA THR A 223 -14.10 -22.83 8.60
C THR A 223 -14.68 -22.98 10.00
N LYS A 224 -15.41 -24.07 10.28
CA LYS A 224 -15.98 -24.32 11.62
C LYS A 224 -14.93 -24.31 12.74
N GLU A 225 -13.71 -24.76 12.45
CA GLU A 225 -12.61 -24.76 13.43
C GLU A 225 -12.07 -23.34 13.68
N GLU A 226 -11.94 -22.53 12.63
CA GLU A 226 -11.54 -21.13 12.72
C GLU A 226 -12.61 -20.29 13.43
N ASP A 227 -13.87 -20.51 13.10
CA ASP A 227 -15.04 -19.84 13.69
C ASP A 227 -15.10 -20.08 15.20
N LYS A 228 -14.93 -21.33 15.64
CA LYS A 228 -14.85 -21.68 17.07
C LYS A 228 -13.70 -20.95 17.79
N ARG A 229 -12.54 -20.80 17.15
CA ARG A 229 -11.41 -20.04 17.74
C ARG A 229 -11.72 -18.56 17.85
N LEU A 230 -12.42 -17.99 16.88
CA LEU A 230 -12.87 -16.60 16.90
C LEU A 230 -13.92 -16.38 18.01
N GLU A 231 -14.88 -17.29 18.15
CA GLU A 231 -15.87 -17.29 19.24
C GLU A 231 -15.17 -17.37 20.61
N GLU A 232 -14.25 -18.32 20.81
CA GLU A 232 -13.49 -18.46 22.07
C GLU A 232 -12.70 -17.17 22.42
N PHE A 233 -12.14 -16.50 21.41
CA PHE A 233 -11.45 -15.23 21.60
C PHE A 233 -12.41 -14.11 21.99
N GLU A 234 -13.53 -13.97 21.28
CA GLU A 234 -14.56 -12.95 21.57
C GLU A 234 -15.18 -13.16 22.96
N ASP A 235 -15.45 -14.41 23.35
CA ASP A 235 -15.95 -14.75 24.68
C ASP A 235 -14.94 -14.38 25.77
N THR A 236 -13.66 -14.73 25.58
CA THR A 236 -12.59 -14.39 26.53
C THR A 236 -12.43 -12.88 26.69
N LYS A 237 -12.52 -12.14 25.57
CA LYS A 237 -12.49 -10.68 25.54
C LYS A 237 -13.69 -10.09 26.27
N TRP A 238 -14.89 -10.54 25.94
CA TRP A 238 -16.13 -10.06 26.54
C TRP A 238 -16.18 -10.32 28.04
N GLN A 239 -15.79 -11.52 28.50
CA GLN A 239 -15.73 -11.87 29.91
C GLN A 239 -14.81 -10.94 30.69
N TYR A 240 -13.61 -10.67 30.16
CA TYR A 240 -12.67 -9.79 30.84
C TYR A 240 -13.12 -8.33 30.81
N VAL A 241 -13.55 -7.82 29.65
CA VAL A 241 -13.98 -6.42 29.49
C VAL A 241 -15.22 -6.12 30.35
N SER A 242 -16.21 -7.01 30.35
CA SER A 242 -17.42 -6.83 31.17
C SER A 242 -17.10 -6.79 32.67
N GLN A 243 -16.14 -7.59 33.12
CA GLN A 243 -15.63 -7.55 34.51
C GLN A 243 -14.85 -6.26 34.80
N LEU A 244 -13.94 -5.88 33.91
CA LEU A 244 -13.10 -4.70 34.08
C LEU A 244 -13.92 -3.42 34.17
N VAL A 245 -14.96 -3.28 33.35
CA VAL A 245 -15.82 -2.08 33.32
C VAL A 245 -16.56 -1.86 34.64
N VAL A 246 -16.83 -2.91 35.42
CA VAL A 246 -17.52 -2.81 36.72
C VAL A 246 -16.58 -3.03 37.91
N ASP A 247 -15.29 -3.23 37.65
CA ASP A 247 -14.29 -3.50 38.68
C ASP A 247 -14.09 -2.26 39.58
N PRO A 248 -14.31 -2.37 40.90
CA PRO A 248 -14.13 -1.25 41.82
C PRO A 248 -12.72 -0.64 41.77
N ASP A 249 -11.69 -1.47 41.58
CA ASP A 249 -10.30 -1.02 41.52
C ASP A 249 -10.05 -0.18 40.25
N PHE A 250 -10.67 -0.57 39.13
CA PHE A 250 -10.64 0.20 37.89
C PHE A 250 -11.44 1.50 37.99
N GLN A 251 -12.63 1.47 38.60
CA GLN A 251 -13.42 2.68 38.84
C GLN A 251 -12.67 3.70 39.70
N GLU A 252 -12.00 3.24 40.76
CA GLU A 252 -11.22 4.10 41.63
C GLU A 252 -9.99 4.68 40.91
N LEU A 253 -9.33 3.87 40.07
CA LEU A 253 -8.27 4.35 39.21
C LEU A 253 -8.76 5.48 38.29
N ILE A 254 -9.92 5.34 37.67
CA ILE A 254 -10.48 6.40 36.81
C ILE A 254 -10.80 7.68 37.62
N ARG A 255 -11.35 7.53 38.83
CA ARG A 255 -11.65 8.67 39.72
C ARG A 255 -10.40 9.42 40.17
N SER A 256 -9.28 8.74 40.30
CA SER A 256 -8.01 9.36 40.69
C SER A 256 -7.39 10.22 39.58
N SER A 257 -8.04 10.28 38.41
CA SER A 257 -7.60 11.11 37.28
C SER A 257 -7.45 12.58 37.65
N LYS A 258 -6.26 13.13 37.35
CA LYS A 258 -5.94 14.55 37.43
C LYS A 258 -6.87 15.42 36.57
N VAL A 259 -7.44 14.85 35.49
CA VAL A 259 -8.43 15.52 34.64
C VAL A 259 -9.68 15.87 35.45
N LEU A 260 -10.15 14.94 36.29
CA LEU A 260 -11.34 15.14 37.12
C LEU A 260 -11.08 16.07 38.30
N LYS A 261 -9.83 16.12 38.79
CA LYS A 261 -9.38 17.07 39.82
C LYS A 261 -9.16 18.49 39.28
N GLY A 262 -9.21 18.69 37.96
CA GLY A 262 -8.94 19.99 37.32
C GLY A 262 -7.45 20.37 37.32
N GLU A 263 -6.56 19.39 37.43
CA GLU A 263 -5.10 19.59 37.47
C GLU A 263 -4.45 19.56 36.07
N ILE A 264 -5.22 19.24 35.04
CA ILE A 264 -4.78 19.24 33.62
C ILE A 264 -5.39 20.46 32.92
N SER A 265 -4.59 21.19 32.14
CA SER A 265 -5.05 22.38 31.42
C SER A 265 -6.01 22.04 30.27
N ALA A 266 -6.90 22.97 29.95
CA ALA A 266 -7.81 22.85 28.80
C ALA A 266 -7.07 22.61 27.49
N ASP A 267 -5.95 23.30 27.26
CA ASP A 267 -5.14 23.16 26.05
C ASP A 267 -4.61 21.73 25.87
N MET A 268 -4.10 21.10 26.94
CA MET A 268 -3.63 19.71 26.89
C MET A 268 -4.76 18.70 26.66
N LEU A 269 -5.98 18.98 27.14
CA LEU A 269 -7.13 18.13 26.88
C LEU A 269 -7.64 18.26 25.43
N LEU A 270 -7.44 19.42 24.82
CA LEU A 270 -7.81 19.67 23.41
C LEU A 270 -6.79 19.10 22.42
N GLU A 271 -5.58 18.73 22.85
CA GLU A 271 -4.62 18.00 22.02
C GLU A 271 -5.13 16.58 21.66
N ASP A 272 -5.87 15.92 22.56
CA ASP A 272 -6.53 14.64 22.30
C ASP A 272 -7.98 14.62 22.81
N PRO A 273 -8.93 15.22 22.07
CA PRO A 273 -10.33 15.30 22.48
C PRO A 273 -11.02 13.93 22.48
N LYS A 274 -10.48 12.93 21.76
CA LYS A 274 -11.02 11.57 21.72
C LYS A 274 -10.81 10.88 23.06
N TYR A 275 -9.63 11.06 23.66
CA TYR A 275 -9.35 10.51 24.96
C TYR A 275 -10.22 11.12 26.06
N LEU A 276 -10.39 12.45 26.06
CA LEU A 276 -11.31 13.11 26.98
C LEU A 276 -12.74 12.55 26.80
N SER A 277 -13.20 12.43 25.56
CA SER A 277 -14.51 11.83 25.25
C SER A 277 -14.64 10.42 25.83
N ALA A 278 -13.63 9.57 25.65
CA ALA A 278 -13.61 8.20 26.18
C ALA A 278 -13.75 8.14 27.71
N LEU A 279 -13.02 9.02 28.42
CA LEU A 279 -13.11 9.16 29.88
C LEU A 279 -14.53 9.55 30.31
N LEU A 280 -15.11 10.57 29.67
CA LEU A 280 -16.45 11.04 30.03
C LEU A 280 -17.55 10.01 29.68
N ILE A 281 -17.41 9.30 28.57
CA ILE A 281 -18.33 8.22 28.15
C ILE A 281 -18.31 7.08 29.17
N TYR A 282 -17.13 6.71 29.67
CA TYR A 282 -17.02 5.71 30.73
C TYR A 282 -17.71 6.18 32.03
N LEU A 283 -17.47 7.43 32.46
CA LEU A 283 -18.14 7.99 33.65
C LEU A 283 -19.67 8.02 33.50
N GLN A 284 -20.17 8.36 32.32
CA GLN A 284 -21.60 8.31 32.00
C GLN A 284 -22.15 6.88 32.13
N ALA A 285 -21.44 5.88 31.61
CA ALA A 285 -21.85 4.48 31.72
C ALA A 285 -21.89 4.00 33.18
N GLN A 286 -20.99 4.51 34.03
CA GLN A 286 -20.98 4.25 35.48
C GLN A 286 -21.97 5.11 36.28
N LYS A 287 -22.79 5.95 35.62
CA LYS A 287 -23.73 6.90 36.25
C LYS A 287 -23.05 7.86 37.23
N GLN A 288 -21.79 8.23 36.96
CA GLN A 288 -21.06 9.19 37.79
C GLN A 288 -21.30 10.63 37.31
N GLU A 289 -21.19 11.59 38.23
CA GLU A 289 -21.31 13.00 37.90
C GLU A 289 -20.12 13.44 37.05
N ILE A 290 -20.42 14.09 35.92
CA ILE A 290 -19.40 14.63 35.03
C ILE A 290 -19.34 16.15 35.26
N PRO A 291 -18.15 16.71 35.57
CA PRO A 291 -17.99 18.15 35.72
C PRO A 291 -18.44 18.92 34.48
N LYS A 292 -19.27 19.95 34.66
CA LYS A 292 -19.85 20.74 33.54
C LYS A 292 -18.77 21.31 32.60
N HIS A 293 -17.67 21.82 33.16
CA HIS A 293 -16.58 22.38 32.38
C HIS A 293 -15.95 21.39 31.38
N LEU A 294 -15.88 20.10 31.70
CA LEU A 294 -15.36 19.07 30.78
C LEU A 294 -16.36 18.72 29.67
N ARG A 295 -17.67 18.82 29.95
CA ARG A 295 -18.70 18.66 28.90
C ARG A 295 -18.70 19.83 27.94
N ASP A 296 -18.61 21.05 28.48
CA ASP A 296 -18.60 22.28 27.68
C ASP A 296 -17.37 22.34 26.77
N LEU A 297 -16.22 21.81 27.23
CA LEU A 297 -14.98 21.76 26.47
C LEU A 297 -15.06 20.85 25.21
N LEU A 298 -15.89 19.80 25.25
CA LEU A 298 -16.14 18.94 24.08
C LEU A 298 -17.21 19.52 23.13
N GLY A 299 -17.99 20.51 23.57
CA GLY A 299 -19.06 21.12 22.76
C GLY A 299 -20.16 20.14 22.33
N ALA A 300 -20.28 18.98 22.98
CA ALA A 300 -21.18 17.91 22.56
C ALA A 300 -22.54 18.00 23.29
N GLU A 301 -23.65 17.96 22.54
CA GLU A 301 -25.01 17.94 23.10
C GLU A 301 -25.33 16.64 23.88
N GLY A 302 -24.57 15.56 23.63
CA GLY A 302 -24.68 14.29 24.34
C GLY A 302 -23.49 13.35 24.07
N LEU A 303 -23.17 12.50 25.03
CA LEU A 303 -22.12 11.49 24.90
C LEU A 303 -22.73 10.15 24.46
N PRO A 304 -22.10 9.43 23.51
CA PRO A 304 -22.58 8.12 23.06
C PRO A 304 -22.48 7.06 24.17
N ALA A 305 -23.09 5.90 23.94
CA ALA A 305 -22.94 4.74 24.82
C ALA A 305 -21.51 4.20 24.79
N LEU A 306 -21.04 3.67 25.92
CA LEU A 306 -19.75 2.99 26.00
C LEU A 306 -19.77 1.74 25.11
N ASN A 307 -18.78 1.63 24.23
CA ASN A 307 -18.55 0.49 23.35
C ASN A 307 -17.05 0.15 23.34
N TYR A 308 -16.65 -0.90 22.61
CA TYR A 308 -15.25 -1.32 22.55
C TYR A 308 -14.31 -0.24 21.99
N TYR A 309 -14.78 0.61 21.07
CA TYR A 309 -13.96 1.70 20.54
C TYR A 309 -13.59 2.71 21.64
N TRP A 310 -14.58 3.20 22.39
CA TRP A 310 -14.33 4.16 23.47
C TRP A 310 -13.53 3.55 24.62
N LEU A 311 -13.76 2.28 24.93
CA LEU A 311 -12.97 1.60 25.96
C LEU A 311 -11.52 1.36 25.51
N GLU A 312 -11.29 1.04 24.24
CA GLU A 312 -9.95 0.90 23.66
C GLU A 312 -9.16 2.21 23.77
N VAL A 313 -9.77 3.33 23.37
CA VAL A 313 -9.18 4.68 23.51
C VAL A 313 -8.85 4.99 24.97
N LEU A 314 -9.77 4.69 25.90
CA LEU A 314 -9.56 4.92 27.33
C LEU A 314 -8.38 4.10 27.88
N LEU A 315 -8.34 2.80 27.60
CA LEU A 315 -7.28 1.90 28.07
C LEU A 315 -5.92 2.26 27.44
N GLN A 316 -5.89 2.65 26.17
CA GLN A 316 -4.68 3.12 25.50
C GLN A 316 -4.11 4.35 26.21
N GLY A 317 -4.97 5.30 26.56
CA GLY A 317 -4.57 6.52 27.25
C GLY A 317 -4.05 6.25 28.67
N ILE A 318 -4.74 5.40 29.44
CA ILE A 318 -4.35 5.05 30.81
C ILE A 318 -3.02 4.30 30.86
N LEU A 319 -2.80 3.36 29.95
CA LEU A 319 -1.65 2.46 30.01
C LEU A 319 -0.39 3.08 29.38
N TYR A 320 -0.53 3.88 28.32
CA TYR A 320 0.61 4.22 27.47
C TYR A 320 0.77 5.69 27.11
N GLN A 321 -0.30 6.47 26.97
CA GLN A 321 -0.18 7.87 26.53
C GLN A 321 -0.09 8.84 27.72
N THR A 322 -0.92 8.64 28.74
CA THR A 322 -1.04 9.54 29.90
C THR A 322 -0.98 8.80 31.24
N PRO A 323 0.00 7.90 31.46
CA PRO A 323 0.06 7.10 32.68
C PRO A 323 0.20 7.98 33.93
N ASP A 324 0.85 9.15 33.84
CA ASP A 324 1.08 10.06 34.97
C ASP A 324 -0.17 10.88 35.36
N TRP A 325 -1.27 10.75 34.62
CA TRP A 325 -2.53 11.44 34.92
C TRP A 325 -3.35 10.73 36.00
N TYR A 326 -2.95 9.54 36.44
CA TYR A 326 -3.71 8.75 37.40
C TYR A 326 -2.84 8.31 38.57
N GLU A 327 -3.36 8.46 39.78
CA GLU A 327 -2.75 7.91 41.00
C GLU A 327 -3.08 6.41 41.09
N ASP A 328 -2.04 5.56 41.06
CA ASP A 328 -2.18 4.10 41.04
C ASP A 328 -1.30 3.44 42.12
N PRO A 329 -1.61 3.63 43.41
CA PRO A 329 -0.79 3.10 44.51
C PRO A 329 -0.82 1.56 44.61
N GLN A 330 -1.79 0.90 43.97
CA GLN A 330 -1.98 -0.57 44.01
C GLN A 330 -1.48 -1.29 42.75
N GLU A 331 -0.79 -0.57 41.86
CA GLU A 331 -0.30 -1.07 40.57
C GLU A 331 -1.40 -1.73 39.69
N ASN A 332 -2.62 -1.20 39.73
CA ASN A 332 -3.76 -1.69 38.97
C ASN A 332 -3.52 -1.61 37.47
N LYS A 333 -2.80 -0.58 36.97
CA LYS A 333 -2.41 -0.46 35.56
C LYS A 333 -1.60 -1.67 35.10
N LYS A 334 -0.63 -2.14 35.91
CA LYS A 334 0.19 -3.31 35.57
C LYS A 334 -0.64 -4.59 35.51
N LYS A 335 -1.60 -4.76 36.43
CA LYS A 335 -2.52 -5.92 36.41
C LYS A 335 -3.40 -5.91 35.17
N ILE A 336 -3.95 -4.75 34.80
CA ILE A 336 -4.77 -4.57 33.60
C ILE A 336 -3.93 -4.86 32.35
N GLU A 337 -2.75 -4.27 32.24
CA GLU A 337 -1.82 -4.51 31.13
C GLU A 337 -1.45 -5.98 31.00
N ALA A 338 -1.13 -6.66 32.10
CA ALA A 338 -0.79 -8.08 32.10
C ALA A 338 -1.97 -8.96 31.64
N ASN A 339 -3.19 -8.65 32.08
CA ASN A 339 -4.39 -9.40 31.70
C ASN A 339 -4.80 -9.17 30.24
N LEU A 340 -4.65 -7.95 29.73
CA LEU A 340 -4.88 -7.66 28.31
C LEU A 340 -3.82 -8.34 27.43
N LYS A 341 -2.54 -8.30 27.84
CA LYS A 341 -1.45 -8.99 27.13
C LYS A 341 -1.62 -10.50 27.08
N SER A 342 -1.98 -11.14 28.20
CA SER A 342 -2.16 -12.60 28.23
C SER A 342 -3.31 -13.09 27.34
N ARG A 343 -4.23 -12.19 26.96
CA ARG A 343 -5.36 -12.44 26.07
C ARG A 343 -5.13 -11.95 24.64
N GLY A 344 -3.94 -11.45 24.32
CA GLY A 344 -3.62 -10.95 22.97
C GLY A 344 -4.30 -9.62 22.60
N LEU A 345 -4.81 -8.86 23.58
CA LEU A 345 -5.48 -7.57 23.37
C LEU A 345 -4.49 -6.39 23.41
N ILE A 346 -3.20 -6.65 23.59
CA ILE A 346 -2.12 -5.65 23.51
C ILE A 346 -0.99 -6.17 22.62
N GLU A 347 -0.57 -5.34 21.67
CA GLU A 347 0.63 -5.56 20.87
C GLU A 347 1.40 -4.25 20.70
N LYS A 348 2.74 -4.28 20.81
CA LYS A 348 3.60 -3.08 20.64
C LYS A 348 3.13 -1.83 21.40
N ARG A 349 2.62 -2.02 22.64
CA ARG A 349 2.05 -0.95 23.49
C ARG A 349 0.82 -0.25 22.88
N GLN A 350 0.03 -0.99 22.10
CA GLN A 350 -1.27 -0.59 21.59
C GLN A 350 -2.34 -1.58 22.05
N VAL A 351 -3.49 -1.06 22.50
CA VAL A 351 -4.66 -1.83 22.92
C VAL A 351 -5.57 -2.09 21.71
N PHE A 352 -6.11 -3.30 21.62
CA PHE A 352 -6.90 -3.80 20.49
C PHE A 352 -8.16 -4.52 21.01
N LEU A 353 -9.29 -3.82 21.10
CA LEU A 353 -10.60 -4.38 21.44
C LEU A 353 -11.55 -4.44 20.23
N VAL A 354 -11.41 -3.52 19.28
CA VAL A 354 -12.23 -3.46 18.07
C VAL A 354 -11.68 -4.36 16.98
N LYS A 355 -10.38 -4.26 16.68
CA LYS A 355 -9.69 -5.10 15.70
C LYS A 355 -8.57 -5.86 16.38
N SER A 356 -8.64 -7.18 16.38
CA SER A 356 -7.56 -8.03 16.90
C SER A 356 -6.73 -8.52 15.72
N LYS A 357 -5.42 -8.25 15.73
CA LYS A 357 -4.50 -8.77 14.71
C LYS A 357 -4.52 -10.31 14.65
N ALA A 358 -4.74 -10.98 15.78
CA ALA A 358 -4.86 -12.43 15.81
C ALA A 358 -6.10 -12.89 15.02
N ASN A 359 -7.24 -12.23 15.20
CA ASN A 359 -8.46 -12.52 14.43
C ASN A 359 -8.29 -12.17 12.96
N ASP A 360 -7.70 -11.01 12.66
CA ASP A 360 -7.40 -10.59 11.29
C ASP A 360 -6.47 -11.59 10.60
N GLN A 361 -5.48 -12.14 11.31
CA GLN A 361 -4.58 -13.17 10.77
C GLN A 361 -5.34 -14.47 10.47
N ILE A 362 -6.23 -14.91 11.36
CA ILE A 362 -7.08 -16.09 11.13
C ILE A 362 -7.94 -15.88 9.89
N LEU A 363 -8.64 -14.75 9.79
CA LEU A 363 -9.52 -14.43 8.66
C LEU A 363 -8.75 -14.25 7.34
N ASN A 364 -7.59 -13.59 7.38
CA ASN A 364 -6.74 -13.42 6.20
C ASN A 364 -6.21 -14.73 5.66
N GLN A 365 -5.88 -15.68 6.55
CA GLN A 365 -5.36 -17.00 6.19
C GLN A 365 -6.44 -18.09 6.16
N SER A 366 -7.71 -17.71 6.28
CA SER A 366 -8.82 -18.64 6.42
C SER A 366 -8.94 -19.58 5.23
N LEU A 367 -9.00 -20.89 5.51
CA LEU A 367 -9.24 -21.92 4.50
C LEU A 367 -10.66 -21.86 3.92
N GLY A 368 -11.57 -21.13 4.56
CA GLY A 368 -12.91 -20.87 4.03
C GLY A 368 -12.90 -20.20 2.65
N LYS A 369 -11.83 -19.46 2.32
CA LYS A 369 -11.63 -18.88 0.98
C LYS A 369 -11.55 -19.94 -0.13
N LEU A 370 -11.09 -21.16 0.19
CA LEU A 370 -11.05 -22.26 -0.78
C LEU A 370 -12.44 -22.64 -1.27
N ALA A 371 -13.43 -22.64 -0.37
CA ALA A 371 -14.82 -22.91 -0.74
C ALA A 371 -15.38 -21.80 -1.64
N GLY A 372 -15.03 -20.54 -1.39
CA GLY A 372 -15.39 -19.42 -2.25
C GLY A 372 -14.81 -19.54 -3.66
N ILE A 373 -13.52 -19.86 -3.78
CA ILE A 373 -12.85 -20.07 -5.07
C ILE A 373 -13.53 -21.19 -5.87
N VAL A 374 -13.85 -22.32 -5.22
CA VAL A 374 -14.58 -23.43 -5.87
C VAL A 374 -15.95 -22.98 -6.34
N SER A 375 -16.72 -22.28 -5.50
CA SER A 375 -18.06 -21.81 -5.87
C SER A 375 -18.01 -20.85 -7.06
N ILE A 376 -17.03 -19.96 -7.12
CA ILE A 376 -16.81 -19.07 -8.27
C ILE A 376 -16.47 -19.90 -9.51
N PHE A 377 -15.51 -20.83 -9.42
CA PHE A 377 -15.14 -21.69 -10.55
C PHE A 377 -16.33 -22.49 -11.08
N GLU A 378 -17.08 -23.18 -10.21
CA GLU A 378 -18.23 -24.00 -10.60
C GLU A 378 -19.31 -23.16 -11.29
N THR A 379 -19.58 -21.95 -10.76
CA THR A 379 -20.57 -21.03 -11.34
C THR A 379 -20.14 -20.54 -12.72
N GLU A 380 -18.89 -20.08 -12.86
CA GLU A 380 -18.35 -19.60 -14.12
C GLU A 380 -18.24 -20.73 -15.16
N TYR A 381 -17.82 -21.92 -14.73
CA TYR A 381 -17.72 -23.09 -15.61
C TYR A 381 -19.08 -23.60 -16.06
N ALA A 382 -20.11 -23.55 -15.21
CA ALA A 382 -21.47 -23.89 -15.61
C ALA A 382 -22.02 -22.97 -16.72
N SER A 383 -21.56 -21.71 -16.75
CA SER A 383 -21.95 -20.71 -17.76
C SER A 383 -21.12 -20.80 -19.04
N LEU A 384 -19.79 -20.87 -18.92
CA LEU A 384 -18.85 -20.73 -20.04
C LEU A 384 -18.26 -22.05 -20.54
N GLY A 385 -18.37 -23.13 -19.76
CA GLY A 385 -17.87 -24.46 -20.11
C GLY A 385 -16.43 -24.46 -20.61
N LYS A 386 -16.20 -24.98 -21.83
CA LYS A 386 -14.86 -25.09 -22.44
C LYS A 386 -14.26 -23.75 -22.86
N ASP A 387 -15.09 -22.71 -22.97
CA ASP A 387 -14.65 -21.37 -23.34
C ASP A 387 -14.19 -20.56 -22.12
N LEU A 388 -14.37 -21.09 -20.90
CA LEU A 388 -13.87 -20.47 -19.68
C LEU A 388 -12.34 -20.26 -19.77
N ARG A 389 -11.92 -19.03 -19.51
CA ARG A 389 -10.51 -18.66 -19.29
C ARG A 389 -10.44 -17.98 -17.94
N GLN A 390 -10.01 -18.72 -16.93
CA GLN A 390 -9.93 -18.21 -15.56
C GLN A 390 -8.47 -18.09 -15.11
N LEU A 391 -8.15 -16.96 -14.50
CA LEU A 391 -6.89 -16.71 -13.80
C LEU A 391 -7.20 -16.51 -12.32
N VAL A 392 -6.54 -17.26 -11.44
CA VAL A 392 -6.63 -17.08 -9.99
C VAL A 392 -5.27 -16.58 -9.49
N LEU A 393 -5.25 -15.37 -8.94
CA LEU A 393 -4.04 -14.78 -8.36
C LEU A 393 -3.99 -15.09 -6.86
N ALA A 394 -2.80 -15.41 -6.36
CA ALA A 394 -2.57 -15.74 -4.96
C ALA A 394 -1.24 -15.16 -4.47
N ASP A 395 -1.18 -14.80 -3.19
CA ASP A 395 0.01 -14.17 -2.60
C ASP A 395 1.22 -15.11 -2.51
N TYR A 396 0.96 -16.43 -2.48
CA TYR A 396 2.00 -17.43 -2.24
C TYR A 396 1.85 -18.63 -3.18
N ILE A 397 2.98 -19.15 -3.66
CA ILE A 397 3.01 -20.38 -4.47
C ILE A 397 2.76 -21.64 -3.61
N ARG A 398 3.37 -21.70 -2.41
CA ARG A 398 3.41 -22.88 -1.51
C ARG A 398 4.01 -24.13 -2.18
N LYS A 399 5.29 -24.05 -2.58
CA LYS A 399 6.01 -25.14 -3.28
C LYS A 399 6.11 -26.44 -2.48
N ASP A 400 6.10 -26.33 -1.16
CA ASP A 400 6.01 -27.45 -0.21
C ASP A 400 4.75 -28.31 -0.42
N PHE A 401 3.72 -27.76 -1.07
CA PHE A 401 2.49 -28.47 -1.39
C PHE A 401 2.57 -29.35 -2.66
N ALA A 402 3.66 -29.28 -3.42
CA ALA A 402 3.77 -29.96 -4.71
C ALA A 402 3.65 -31.49 -4.61
N SER A 403 4.10 -32.10 -3.52
CA SER A 403 4.00 -33.55 -3.30
C SER A 403 2.58 -34.06 -3.05
N TYR A 404 1.63 -33.18 -2.75
CA TYR A 404 0.24 -33.53 -2.45
C TYR A 404 -0.71 -33.32 -3.64
N LEU A 405 -0.21 -32.84 -4.77
CA LEU A 405 -1.03 -32.66 -5.98
C LEU A 405 -1.49 -34.01 -6.52
N GLY A 406 -2.79 -34.15 -6.76
CA GLY A 406 -3.38 -35.41 -7.24
C GLY A 406 -3.80 -36.39 -6.15
N ASP A 407 -3.46 -36.14 -4.88
CA ASP A 407 -3.93 -36.92 -3.74
C ASP A 407 -5.22 -36.32 -3.19
N ASP A 408 -6.37 -36.94 -3.46
CA ASP A 408 -7.69 -36.45 -3.04
C ASP A 408 -7.89 -36.46 -1.50
N GLN A 409 -7.04 -37.17 -0.76
CA GLN A 409 -7.11 -37.32 0.69
C GLN A 409 -6.14 -36.41 1.45
N ALA A 410 -5.13 -35.84 0.79
CA ALA A 410 -4.15 -34.97 1.44
C ALA A 410 -4.84 -33.71 2.03
N PRO A 411 -4.57 -33.36 3.30
CA PRO A 411 -5.20 -32.22 3.96
C PRO A 411 -4.62 -30.90 3.47
N ILE A 412 -5.49 -29.96 3.07
CA ILE A 412 -5.09 -28.60 2.69
C ILE A 412 -5.12 -27.71 3.93
N THR A 413 -3.94 -27.23 4.35
CA THR A 413 -3.77 -26.48 5.62
C THR A 413 -3.40 -25.02 5.42
N GLN A 414 -3.10 -24.61 4.19
CA GLN A 414 -2.67 -23.24 3.88
C GLN A 414 -3.21 -22.79 2.53
N LEU A 415 -3.36 -21.47 2.38
CA LEU A 415 -3.70 -20.83 1.11
C LEU A 415 -2.46 -20.66 0.23
N GLY A 416 -2.65 -20.79 -1.09
CA GLY A 416 -1.63 -20.56 -2.10
C GLY A 416 -2.02 -21.13 -3.46
N VAL A 417 -1.21 -20.85 -4.48
CA VAL A 417 -1.45 -21.28 -5.88
C VAL A 417 -1.69 -22.79 -5.96
N LEU A 418 -0.80 -23.60 -5.36
CA LEU A 418 -0.93 -25.07 -5.41
C LEU A 418 -2.18 -25.58 -4.64
N PRO A 419 -2.44 -25.15 -3.40
CA PRO A 419 -3.71 -25.40 -2.71
C PRO A 419 -4.97 -25.02 -3.51
N TYR A 420 -4.98 -23.85 -4.15
CA TYR A 420 -6.14 -23.37 -4.92
C TYR A 420 -6.41 -24.27 -6.12
N PHE A 421 -5.36 -24.57 -6.89
CA PHE A 421 -5.44 -25.48 -8.03
C PHE A 421 -5.96 -26.85 -7.61
N GLU A 422 -5.39 -27.44 -6.56
CA GLU A 422 -5.78 -28.76 -6.07
C GLU A 422 -7.23 -28.79 -5.59
N THR A 423 -7.69 -27.73 -4.92
CA THR A 423 -9.09 -27.61 -4.47
C THR A 423 -10.05 -27.58 -5.67
N ILE A 424 -9.75 -26.77 -6.70
CA ILE A 424 -10.57 -26.70 -7.93
C ILE A 424 -10.55 -28.06 -8.65
N ARG A 425 -9.38 -28.69 -8.78
CA ARG A 425 -9.23 -30.01 -9.42
C ARG A 425 -10.10 -31.07 -8.76
N ARG A 426 -10.10 -31.14 -7.42
CA ARG A 426 -10.92 -32.09 -6.65
C ARG A 426 -12.42 -31.83 -6.80
N SER A 427 -12.83 -30.58 -6.97
CA SER A 427 -14.24 -30.22 -7.24
C SER A 427 -14.64 -30.63 -8.67
N ALA A 428 -13.82 -30.32 -9.68
CA ALA A 428 -14.13 -30.61 -11.08
C ALA A 428 -14.17 -32.11 -11.44
N GLN A 429 -13.69 -33.00 -10.56
CA GLN A 429 -13.74 -34.45 -10.73
C GLN A 429 -15.00 -35.09 -10.13
N LYS A 430 -15.75 -34.37 -9.29
CA LYS A 430 -17.03 -34.81 -8.75
C LYS A 430 -18.15 -34.52 -9.73
#